data_AF-A0A2V9WPK2-F1
#
_entry.id   AF-A0A2V9WPK2-F1
#
_cell.length_a   1.000
_cell.length_b   1.000
_cell.length_c   1.000
_cell.angle_alpha   90.00
_cell.angle_beta   90.00
_cell.angle_gamma   90.00
#
_symmetry.space_group_name_H-M   'P 1'
#
loop_
_entity.id
_entity.type
_entity.pdbx_description
1 polymer ?
#
loop_
_entity_poly.entity_id
_entity_poly.type
_entity_poly.pdbx_seq_one_letter_code
_entity_poly.pdbx_strand_id
1 'polypeptide(L)'
;MGEAKSEDLDRGRLSVRPENWAIQRDKGHWVVRCNGSYGGHVCDGYLGTEFDIDMRLPKSIVGYDELAIGFDRTQNALADAKDAFQSPDGNFLTFLRASDLAVYRLADGKIGDVVVRQPLHENDYAVMAQWSLCDNVARWDPHIGVKFRITAALIRH
;
A
#
# COMPACT_ATOMS: atom_id res chain seq x y z
N MET A 1 19.42 -30.93 37.37
CA MET A 1 19.53 -30.58 35.94
C MET A 1 18.37 -31.28 35.25
N GLY A 2 17.21 -30.63 35.19
CA GLY A 2 15.99 -31.22 34.62
C GLY A 2 15.88 -30.79 33.16
N GLU A 3 15.76 -31.76 32.26
CA GLU A 3 15.45 -31.50 30.85
C GLU A 3 14.06 -30.84 30.79
N ALA A 4 14.01 -29.64 30.18
CA ALA A 4 12.74 -29.02 29.82
C ALA A 4 12.04 -29.91 28.79
N LYS A 5 10.79 -30.27 29.07
CA LYS A 5 9.96 -31.05 28.14
C LYS A 5 9.72 -30.22 26.87
N SER A 6 9.68 -30.87 25.72
CA SER A 6 9.47 -30.24 24.41
C SER A 6 8.22 -29.35 24.32
N GLU A 7 7.25 -29.55 25.21
CA GLU A 7 6.02 -28.76 25.33
C GLU A 7 6.26 -27.33 25.86
N ASP A 8 7.31 -27.11 26.67
CA ASP A 8 7.65 -25.77 27.18
C ASP A 8 8.34 -24.89 26.12
N LEU A 9 8.85 -25.49 25.03
CA LEU A 9 9.48 -24.77 23.92
C LEU A 9 8.48 -24.13 22.95
N ASP A 10 7.22 -24.57 22.95
CA ASP A 10 6.21 -24.13 21.95
C ASP A 10 5.37 -22.93 22.42
N ARG A 11 5.49 -22.54 23.69
CA ARG A 11 4.77 -21.39 24.29
C ARG A 11 5.20 -20.00 23.77
N GLY A 12 6.23 -19.94 22.94
CA GLY A 12 6.73 -18.70 22.32
C GLY A 12 6.82 -18.72 20.80
N ARG A 13 6.35 -19.79 20.14
CA ARG A 13 6.48 -19.92 18.69
C ARG A 13 5.33 -19.18 18.00
N LEU A 14 5.68 -18.27 17.09
CA LEU A 14 4.72 -17.62 16.21
C LEU A 14 4.07 -18.67 15.29
N SER A 15 2.77 -18.83 15.40
CA SER A 15 1.96 -19.63 14.48
C SER A 15 1.54 -18.74 13.31
N VAL A 16 1.97 -19.09 12.10
CA VAL A 16 1.64 -18.37 10.87
C VAL A 16 0.90 -19.33 9.94
N ARG A 17 -0.22 -18.88 9.38
CA ARG A 17 -0.90 -19.61 8.31
C ARG A 17 -0.43 -19.08 6.95
N PRO A 18 0.00 -19.94 6.00
CA PRO A 18 0.48 -19.51 4.69
C PRO A 18 -0.53 -18.70 3.87
N GLU A 19 -1.82 -18.81 4.17
CA GLU A 19 -2.92 -18.06 3.55
C GLU A 19 -3.18 -16.69 4.19
N ASN A 20 -2.60 -16.39 5.36
CA ASN A 20 -2.82 -15.15 6.10
C ASN A 20 -1.81 -14.07 5.72
N TRP A 21 -1.90 -13.58 4.49
CA TRP A 21 -1.08 -12.47 4.02
C TRP A 21 -1.87 -11.55 3.10
N ALA A 22 -1.40 -10.31 3.00
CA ALA A 22 -1.92 -9.31 2.08
C ALA A 22 -0.76 -8.49 1.51
N ILE A 23 -0.96 -7.94 0.31
CA ILE A 23 -0.11 -6.87 -0.21
C ILE A 23 -0.77 -5.55 0.20
N GLN A 24 -0.06 -4.77 0.99
CA GLN A 24 -0.53 -3.47 1.46
C GLN A 24 0.45 -2.39 1.06
N ARG A 25 -0.05 -1.17 0.93
CA ARG A 25 0.78 -0.02 0.62
C ARG A 25 1.17 0.67 1.92
N ASP A 26 2.45 0.98 2.06
CA ASP A 26 2.98 1.72 3.20
C ASP A 26 4.04 2.71 2.69
N LYS A 27 3.82 4.01 2.95
CA LYS A 27 4.79 5.09 2.68
C LYS A 27 5.50 4.99 1.32
N GLY A 28 4.72 4.94 0.25
CA GLY A 28 5.23 5.00 -1.12
C GLY A 28 5.75 3.68 -1.69
N HIS A 29 5.57 2.53 -1.01
CA HIS A 29 5.90 1.22 -1.56
C HIS A 29 4.91 0.12 -1.14
N TRP A 30 4.86 -0.96 -1.92
CA TRP A 30 4.10 -2.17 -1.57
C TRP A 30 4.90 -3.10 -0.65
N VAL A 31 4.28 -3.48 0.47
CA VAL A 31 4.80 -4.45 1.44
C VAL A 31 3.92 -5.69 1.47
N VAL A 32 4.53 -6.85 1.70
CA VAL A 32 3.79 -8.07 2.03
C VAL A 32 3.63 -8.14 3.53
N ARG A 33 2.40 -8.04 4.01
CA ARG A 33 2.08 -8.11 5.44
C ARG A 33 1.44 -9.45 5.77
N CYS A 34 1.96 -10.10 6.80
CA CYS A 34 1.43 -11.36 7.33
C CYS A 34 0.83 -11.16 8.70
N ASN A 35 -0.11 -12.04 9.05
CA ASN A 35 -0.67 -12.13 10.39
C ASN A 35 -0.37 -13.51 10.99
N GLY A 36 0.14 -13.51 12.21
CA GLY A 36 0.34 -14.70 13.01
C GLY A 36 -0.18 -14.53 14.42
N SER A 37 -0.14 -15.59 15.20
CA SER A 37 -0.54 -15.56 16.61
C SER A 37 0.47 -16.26 17.51
N TYR A 38 0.60 -15.72 18.73
CA TYR A 38 1.27 -16.40 19.82
C TYR A 38 0.22 -17.05 20.72
N GLY A 39 0.45 -18.31 21.12
CA GLY A 39 -0.39 -19.02 22.09
C GLY A 39 -1.03 -20.30 21.55
N GLY A 40 -0.91 -21.38 22.31
CA GLY A 40 -1.40 -22.72 21.97
C GLY A 40 -2.84 -23.02 22.38
N HIS A 41 -3.50 -22.14 23.16
CA HIS A 41 -4.86 -22.39 23.66
C HIS A 41 -5.72 -21.12 23.69
N VAL A 42 -7.01 -21.29 23.37
CA VAL A 42 -8.05 -20.22 23.35
C VAL A 42 -8.16 -19.46 24.68
N CYS A 43 -7.73 -20.06 25.79
CA CYS A 43 -7.79 -19.49 27.13
C CYS A 43 -6.64 -18.51 27.45
N ASP A 44 -5.54 -18.52 26.67
CA ASP A 44 -4.33 -17.74 26.96
C ASP A 44 -4.33 -16.34 26.33
N GLY A 45 -5.42 -15.97 25.64
CA GLY A 45 -5.53 -14.73 24.89
C GLY A 45 -4.92 -14.86 23.50
N TYR A 46 -5.74 -14.63 22.47
CA TYR A 46 -5.28 -14.61 21.09
C TYR A 46 -4.52 -13.30 20.83
N LEU A 47 -3.20 -13.34 20.90
CA LEU A 47 -2.36 -12.18 20.55
C LEU A 47 -2.01 -12.26 19.07
N GLY A 48 -2.88 -11.67 18.24
CA GLY A 48 -2.59 -11.45 16.82
C GLY A 48 -1.42 -10.48 16.68
N THR A 49 -0.43 -10.84 15.86
CA THR A 49 0.70 -9.99 15.51
C THR A 49 0.78 -9.87 14.00
N GLU A 50 1.01 -8.64 13.54
CA GLU A 50 1.31 -8.35 12.15
C GLU A 50 2.80 -8.12 11.98
N PHE A 51 3.35 -8.62 10.88
CA PHE A 51 4.75 -8.42 10.53
C PHE A 51 4.91 -8.36 9.01
N ASP A 52 5.89 -7.59 8.56
CA ASP A 52 6.18 -7.44 7.15
C ASP A 52 7.23 -8.47 6.72
N ILE A 53 7.04 -9.04 5.52
CA ILE A 53 8.04 -9.88 4.87
C ILE A 53 8.94 -8.98 4.03
N ASP A 54 10.25 -9.03 4.29
CA ASP A 54 11.26 -8.37 3.48
C ASP A 54 11.41 -9.10 2.13
N MET A 55 10.51 -8.78 1.20
CA MET A 55 10.48 -9.33 -0.14
C MET A 55 10.13 -8.24 -1.15
N ARG A 56 10.92 -8.15 -2.21
CA ARG A 56 10.60 -7.28 -3.35
C ARG A 56 9.52 -7.92 -4.21
N LEU A 57 8.36 -7.27 -4.30
CA LEU A 57 7.27 -7.70 -5.16
C LEU A 57 7.60 -7.47 -6.65
N PRO A 58 7.30 -8.44 -7.55
CA PRO A 58 7.53 -8.27 -8.98
C PRO A 58 6.55 -7.27 -9.58
N LYS A 59 7.00 -6.50 -10.60
CA LYS A 59 6.18 -5.51 -11.32
C LYS A 59 4.91 -6.11 -11.94
N SER A 60 4.89 -7.41 -12.22
CA SER A 60 3.69 -8.12 -12.70
C SER A 60 2.54 -8.19 -11.68
N ILE A 61 2.83 -8.04 -10.38
CA ILE A 61 1.84 -8.05 -9.30
C ILE A 61 1.45 -6.63 -8.89
N VAL A 62 2.45 -5.75 -8.70
CA VAL A 62 2.23 -4.42 -8.13
C VAL A 62 2.24 -3.28 -9.14
N GLY A 63 2.53 -3.57 -10.41
CA GLY A 63 2.67 -2.55 -11.45
C GLY A 63 3.91 -1.67 -11.25
N TYR A 64 3.75 -0.38 -11.55
CA TYR A 64 4.77 0.64 -11.33
C TYR A 64 4.61 1.27 -9.94
N ASP A 65 5.64 1.16 -9.11
CA ASP A 65 5.63 1.58 -7.70
C ASP A 65 6.91 2.36 -7.34
N GLU A 66 7.49 3.07 -8.30
CA GLU A 66 8.67 3.89 -8.06
C GLU A 66 8.23 5.32 -7.72
N LEU A 67 8.64 5.80 -6.55
CA LEU A 67 8.48 7.18 -6.11
C LEU A 67 9.83 7.91 -6.24
N ALA A 68 10.11 8.47 -7.42
CA ALA A 68 11.45 8.97 -7.76
C ALA A 68 11.91 10.14 -6.85
N ILE A 69 10.98 10.93 -6.33
CA ILE A 69 11.29 11.99 -5.36
C ILE A 69 11.56 11.46 -3.95
N GLY A 70 11.25 10.18 -3.67
CA GLY A 70 11.31 9.56 -2.35
C GLY A 70 10.17 10.01 -1.43
N PHE A 71 9.77 9.14 -0.51
CA PHE A 71 8.69 9.44 0.42
C PHE A 71 9.08 10.53 1.44
N ASP A 72 10.34 10.61 1.86
CA ASP A 72 10.77 11.64 2.81
C ASP A 72 10.58 13.07 2.26
N ARG A 73 10.93 13.29 0.99
CA ARG A 73 10.70 14.60 0.35
C ARG A 73 9.23 14.87 0.11
N THR A 74 8.46 13.83 -0.15
CA THR A 74 7.00 13.87 -0.28
C THR A 74 6.36 14.33 1.03
N GLN A 75 6.79 13.76 2.16
CA GLN A 75 6.30 14.10 3.50
C GLN A 75 6.74 15.50 3.94
N ASN A 76 7.92 15.97 3.53
CA ASN A 76 8.34 17.36 3.75
C ASN A 76 7.51 18.37 2.96
N ALA A 77 7.00 17.98 1.78
CA ALA A 77 6.15 18.83 0.96
C ALA A 77 4.67 18.82 1.41
N LEU A 78 4.18 17.66 1.85
CA LEU A 78 2.85 17.48 2.45
C LEU A 78 2.95 16.61 3.70
N ALA A 79 2.98 17.26 4.87
CA ALA A 79 3.12 16.58 6.16
C ALA A 79 1.94 15.66 6.51
N ASP A 80 0.77 15.87 5.89
CA ASP A 80 -0.45 15.08 6.06
C ASP A 80 -0.61 13.94 5.04
N ALA A 81 0.39 13.73 4.17
CA ALA A 81 0.38 12.62 3.22
C ALA A 81 0.48 11.28 3.96
N LYS A 82 -0.56 10.46 3.83
CA LYS A 82 -0.51 9.05 4.23
C LYS A 82 0.36 8.25 3.27
N ASP A 83 0.31 8.64 1.99
CA ASP A 83 0.94 7.89 0.91
C ASP A 83 1.07 8.71 -0.38
N ALA A 84 1.92 8.27 -1.32
CA ALA A 84 2.06 8.95 -2.62
C ALA A 84 2.43 8.03 -3.80
N PHE A 85 1.92 8.33 -5.00
CA PHE A 85 2.12 7.58 -6.23
C PHE A 85 2.67 8.49 -7.32
N GLN A 86 3.71 8.08 -8.02
CA GLN A 86 4.25 8.84 -9.16
C GLN A 86 3.98 8.11 -10.47
N SER A 87 3.65 8.88 -11.50
CA SER A 87 3.45 8.32 -12.84
C SER A 87 4.77 7.85 -13.45
N PRO A 88 4.76 6.82 -14.32
CA PRO A 88 5.97 6.30 -14.95
C PRO A 88 6.71 7.32 -15.81
N ASP A 89 5.99 8.26 -16.42
CA ASP A 89 6.55 9.36 -17.20
C ASP A 89 7.04 10.53 -16.34
N GLY A 90 6.85 10.47 -15.02
CA GLY A 90 7.25 11.49 -14.07
C GLY A 90 6.49 12.81 -14.18
N ASN A 91 5.35 12.85 -14.87
CA ASN A 91 4.55 14.06 -15.06
C ASN A 91 3.50 14.30 -13.99
N PHE A 92 3.17 13.27 -13.19
CA PHE A 92 2.14 13.35 -12.15
C PHE A 92 2.60 12.74 -10.85
N LEU A 93 2.15 13.36 -9.77
CA LEU A 93 2.29 12.88 -8.40
C LEU A 93 0.93 12.91 -7.73
N THR A 94 0.52 11.78 -7.17
CA THR A 94 -0.73 11.66 -6.45
C THR A 94 -0.46 11.49 -4.98
N PHE A 95 -1.12 12.29 -4.15
CA PHE A 95 -1.09 12.16 -2.71
C PHE A 95 -2.39 11.53 -2.21
N LEU A 96 -2.24 10.57 -1.31
CA LEU A 96 -3.34 10.03 -0.52
C LEU A 96 -3.29 10.65 0.87
N ARG A 97 -4.39 11.26 1.29
CA ARG A 97 -4.56 11.86 2.61
C ARG A 97 -5.77 11.25 3.31
N ALA A 98 -5.98 11.61 4.57
CA ALA A 98 -7.14 11.12 5.32
C ALA A 98 -8.49 11.54 4.71
N SER A 99 -8.53 12.69 4.03
CA SER A 99 -9.76 13.33 3.58
C SER A 99 -9.91 13.38 2.06
N ASP A 100 -8.82 13.19 1.31
CA ASP A 100 -8.87 13.23 -0.14
C ASP A 100 -7.68 12.49 -0.79
N LEU A 101 -7.85 12.23 -2.08
CA LEU A 101 -6.79 11.92 -3.01
C LEU A 101 -6.64 13.10 -3.97
N ALA A 102 -5.42 13.59 -4.14
CA ALA A 102 -5.14 14.74 -5.00
C ALA A 102 -3.99 14.44 -5.97
N VAL A 103 -4.21 14.72 -7.26
CA VAL A 103 -3.24 14.55 -8.33
C VAL A 103 -2.65 15.91 -8.68
N TYR A 104 -1.34 16.01 -8.64
CA TYR A 104 -0.54 17.19 -8.93
C TYR A 104 0.27 16.97 -10.20
N ARG A 105 0.51 18.04 -10.95
CA ARG A 105 1.54 18.01 -11.99
C ARG A 105 2.92 17.98 -11.34
N LEU A 106 3.83 17.24 -11.95
CA LEU A 106 5.24 17.24 -11.60
C LEU A 106 6.02 17.74 -12.82
N ALA A 107 6.88 18.73 -12.61
CA ALA A 107 7.77 19.26 -13.64
C ALA A 107 9.14 19.51 -13.00
N ASP A 108 10.20 18.95 -13.58
CA ASP A 108 11.59 19.08 -13.09
C ASP A 108 11.74 18.74 -11.59
N GLY A 109 11.02 17.71 -11.12
CA GLY A 109 11.03 17.29 -9.72
C GLY A 109 10.31 18.23 -8.75
N LYS A 110 9.61 19.25 -9.25
CA LYS A 110 8.81 20.19 -8.45
C LYS A 110 7.32 19.88 -8.58
N ILE A 111 6.64 19.94 -7.43
CA ILE A 111 5.19 19.76 -7.33
C ILE A 111 4.52 21.05 -7.77
N GLY A 112 3.71 20.98 -8.83
CA GLY A 112 2.96 22.09 -9.39
C GLY A 112 1.49 22.08 -8.97
N ASP A 113 0.61 22.48 -9.90
CA ASP A 113 -0.82 22.62 -9.62
C ASP A 113 -1.55 21.28 -9.45
N VAL A 114 -2.61 21.31 -8.63
CA VAL A 114 -3.59 20.21 -8.52
C VAL A 114 -4.44 20.17 -9.79
N VAL A 115 -4.50 19.00 -10.42
CA VAL A 115 -5.35 18.76 -11.61
C VAL A 115 -6.61 17.96 -11.29
N VAL A 116 -6.57 17.13 -10.24
CA VAL A 116 -7.72 16.33 -9.79
C VAL A 116 -7.70 16.29 -8.27
N ARG A 117 -8.89 16.40 -7.65
CA ARG A 117 -9.09 16.12 -6.23
C ARG A 117 -10.35 15.31 -6.06
N GLN A 118 -10.24 14.21 -5.32
CA GLN A 118 -11.30 13.27 -5.02
C GLN A 118 -11.43 13.14 -3.51
N PRO A 119 -12.56 13.55 -2.89
CA PRO A 119 -12.79 13.33 -1.47
C PRO A 119 -12.75 11.85 -1.10
N LEU A 120 -12.25 11.57 0.09
CA LEU A 120 -12.18 10.25 0.72
C LEU A 120 -12.89 10.26 2.07
N HIS A 121 -13.31 9.09 2.50
CA HIS A 121 -13.80 8.85 3.85
C HIS A 121 -12.64 8.49 4.77
N GLU A 122 -12.92 8.58 6.06
CA GLU A 122 -11.97 8.11 7.07
C GLU A 122 -11.67 6.61 6.86
N ASN A 123 -10.39 6.24 7.02
CA ASN A 123 -9.84 4.89 6.84
C ASN A 123 -9.83 4.34 5.40
N ASP A 124 -10.15 5.17 4.40
CA ASP A 124 -9.90 4.84 3.01
C ASP A 124 -8.40 4.62 2.76
N TYR A 125 -8.07 3.54 2.03
CA TYR A 125 -6.69 3.17 1.66
C TYR A 125 -6.60 2.67 0.22
N ALA A 126 -5.39 2.71 -0.34
CA ALA A 126 -5.17 2.23 -1.70
C ALA A 126 -4.97 0.72 -1.73
N VAL A 127 -5.77 0.04 -2.55
CA VAL A 127 -5.63 -1.41 -2.82
C VAL A 127 -4.87 -1.67 -4.13
N MET A 128 -4.86 -0.72 -5.07
CA MET A 128 -4.14 -0.84 -6.33
C MET A 128 -3.84 0.53 -6.96
N ALA A 129 -2.73 0.62 -7.69
CA ALA A 129 -2.45 1.75 -8.57
C ALA A 129 -1.97 1.24 -9.93
N GLN A 130 -2.58 1.76 -11.00
CA GLN A 130 -2.20 1.43 -12.37
C GLN A 130 -2.20 2.71 -13.21
N TRP A 131 -1.29 2.77 -14.18
CA TRP A 131 -1.14 3.90 -15.08
C TRP A 131 -1.46 3.43 -16.50
N SER A 132 -2.44 4.07 -17.15
CA SER A 132 -2.70 3.87 -18.56
C SER A 132 -1.75 4.74 -19.38
N LEU A 133 -0.61 4.18 -19.79
CA LEU A 133 0.25 4.79 -20.80
C LEU A 133 -0.39 4.54 -22.17
N CYS A 134 -0.69 5.64 -22.89
CA CYS A 134 -1.17 5.73 -24.29
C CYS A 134 -2.04 4.57 -24.82
N ASP A 135 -1.43 3.45 -25.20
CA ASP A 135 -2.05 2.40 -26.02
C ASP A 135 -3.09 1.53 -25.29
N ASN A 136 -3.14 1.59 -23.95
CA ASN A 136 -4.13 0.85 -23.14
C ASN A 136 -5.44 1.60 -22.88
N VAL A 137 -5.59 2.84 -23.37
CA VAL A 137 -6.82 3.62 -23.21
C VAL A 137 -7.98 2.98 -23.98
N ALA A 138 -7.70 2.38 -25.15
CA ALA A 138 -8.71 1.75 -26.01
C ALA A 138 -9.46 0.57 -25.35
N ARG A 139 -8.87 -0.10 -24.35
CA ARG A 139 -9.52 -1.20 -23.63
C ARG A 139 -10.63 -0.73 -22.68
N TRP A 140 -10.65 0.55 -22.33
CA TRP A 140 -11.53 1.13 -21.31
C TRP A 140 -12.37 2.31 -21.82
N ASP A 141 -12.12 2.76 -23.05
CA ASP A 141 -12.76 3.90 -23.73
C ASP A 141 -14.30 3.82 -23.83
N PRO A 142 -14.94 2.64 -24.03
CA PRO A 142 -16.41 2.59 -24.14
C PRO A 142 -17.16 2.91 -22.84
N HIS A 143 -16.47 3.01 -21.70
CA HIS A 143 -17.12 3.11 -20.38
C HIS A 143 -16.70 4.32 -19.55
N ILE A 144 -15.62 5.04 -19.91
CA ILE A 144 -15.01 5.98 -18.96
C ILE A 144 -14.34 7.17 -19.67
N GLY A 145 -14.99 8.35 -19.62
CA GLY A 145 -14.52 9.59 -20.27
C GLY A 145 -13.40 10.36 -19.55
N VAL A 146 -12.46 9.69 -18.87
CA VAL A 146 -11.34 10.37 -18.16
C VAL A 146 -10.02 9.61 -18.35
N LYS A 147 -8.96 10.34 -18.74
CA LYS A 147 -7.62 9.83 -19.10
C LYS A 147 -6.76 9.29 -17.93
N PHE A 148 -7.28 9.16 -16.73
CA PHE A 148 -6.53 8.69 -15.55
C PHE A 148 -7.46 7.93 -14.61
N ARG A 149 -7.10 6.69 -14.23
CA ARG A 149 -7.78 5.93 -13.18
C ARG A 149 -6.79 5.39 -12.16
N ILE A 150 -6.72 6.01 -10.99
CA ILE A 150 -6.23 5.33 -9.79
C ILE A 150 -7.43 4.56 -9.24
N THR A 151 -7.45 3.24 -9.41
CA THR A 151 -8.44 2.41 -8.71
C THR A 151 -7.91 2.16 -7.30
N ALA A 152 -8.04 3.14 -6.43
CA ALA A 152 -8.09 2.84 -5.00
C ALA A 152 -9.39 2.05 -4.80
N ALA A 153 -9.32 0.71 -4.77
CA ALA A 153 -10.46 -0.07 -4.31
C ALA A 153 -10.58 0.23 -2.82
N LEU A 154 -11.52 1.10 -2.46
CA LEU A 154 -11.79 1.47 -1.08
C LEU A 154 -12.57 0.31 -0.45
N ILE A 155 -11.85 -0.66 0.11
CA ILE A 155 -12.47 -1.74 0.86
C ILE A 155 -12.67 -1.23 2.28
N ARG A 156 -13.93 -1.08 2.67
CA ARG A 156 -14.35 -0.80 4.05
C ARG A 156 -14.27 -2.10 4.85
N HIS A 157 -13.63 -2.06 6.01
CA HIS A 157 -13.79 -3.07 7.06
C HIS A 157 -14.84 -2.60 8.06
#